data_AF-A0A4Y2P731-F1
#
_entry.id   AF-A0A4Y2P731-F1
#
_cell.length_a   1.000
_cell.length_b   1.000
_cell.length_c   1.000
_cell.angle_alpha   90.00
_cell.angle_beta   90.00
_cell.angle_gamma   90.00
#
_symmetry.space_group_name_H-M   'P 1'
#
loop_
_entity.id
_entity.type
_entity.pdbx_description
1 polymer ?
#
loop_
_entity_poly.entity_id
_entity_poly.type
_entity_poly.pdbx_seq_one_letter_code
_entity_poly.pdbx_strand_id
1 'polypeptide(L)'
;MQIENASNLRNDQTQLHKLLLRFTQNLLKCKVSKEENYNDLSMILENINYQENCWMVCGDFKMLTMLLGQQEGYTKYPCFLCLWDSRARDLHWNKSDWSLRGALTTEETML
;
A
#
# COMPACT_ATOMS: atom_id res chain seq x y z
N MET A 1 39.65 -1.34 -8.86
CA MET A 1 38.59 -1.19 -7.85
C MET A 1 37.63 -0.04 -8.23
N GLN A 2 37.07 -0.04 -9.45
CA GLN A 2 36.03 0.90 -9.89
C GLN A 2 34.99 0.25 -10.83
N ILE A 3 35.17 -1.03 -11.19
CA ILE A 3 34.35 -1.73 -12.19
C ILE A 3 33.08 -2.32 -11.55
N GLU A 4 33.14 -2.73 -10.28
CA GLU A 4 32.00 -3.33 -9.56
C GLU A 4 30.85 -2.34 -9.30
N ASN A 5 31.14 -1.05 -9.09
CA ASN A 5 30.10 -0.04 -8.85
C ASN A 5 29.30 0.27 -10.11
N ALA A 6 29.95 0.32 -11.28
CA ALA A 6 29.27 0.57 -12.55
C ALA A 6 28.50 -0.65 -13.06
N SER A 7 28.94 -1.88 -12.74
CA SER A 7 28.15 -3.09 -12.99
C SER A 7 26.95 -3.18 -12.06
N ASN A 8 27.09 -2.81 -10.78
CA ASN A 8 25.99 -2.80 -9.82
C ASN A 8 24.93 -1.74 -10.18
N LEU A 9 25.34 -0.49 -10.48
CA LEU A 9 24.39 0.53 -10.94
C LEU A 9 23.70 0.14 -12.25
N ARG A 10 24.43 -0.49 -13.19
CA ARG A 10 23.85 -0.91 -14.48
C ARG A 10 22.92 -2.11 -14.31
N ASN A 11 23.24 -3.02 -13.39
CA ASN A 11 22.35 -4.11 -13.00
C ASN A 11 21.08 -3.55 -12.33
N ASP A 12 21.21 -2.64 -11.37
CA ASP A 12 20.08 -1.94 -10.73
C ASP A 12 19.22 -1.17 -11.75
N GLN A 13 19.83 -0.45 -12.69
CA GLN A 13 19.11 0.26 -13.75
C GLN A 13 18.40 -0.71 -14.70
N THR A 14 19.01 -1.86 -14.99
CA THR A 14 18.40 -2.91 -15.83
C THR A 14 17.25 -3.61 -15.10
N GLN A 15 17.38 -3.80 -13.79
CA GLN A 15 16.33 -4.35 -12.93
C GLN A 15 15.18 -3.35 -12.77
N LEU A 16 15.48 -2.06 -12.58
CA LEU A 16 14.51 -0.97 -12.56
C LEU A 16 13.75 -0.85 -13.88
N HIS A 17 14.44 -0.96 -15.03
CA HIS A 17 13.77 -0.92 -16.33
C HIS A 17 12.85 -2.13 -16.54
N LYS A 18 13.30 -3.33 -16.18
CA LYS A 18 12.47 -4.55 -16.26
C LYS A 18 11.27 -4.47 -15.31
N LEU A 19 11.48 -3.94 -14.11
CA LEU A 19 10.43 -3.68 -13.14
C LEU A 19 9.42 -2.66 -13.68
N LEU A 20 9.88 -1.52 -14.21
CA LEU A 20 9.03 -0.49 -14.82
C LEU A 20 8.20 -1.05 -15.98
N LEU A 21 8.81 -1.88 -16.84
CA LEU A 21 8.10 -2.59 -17.91
C LEU A 21 7.03 -3.54 -17.36
N ARG A 22 7.33 -4.31 -16.31
CA ARG A 22 6.37 -5.24 -15.70
C ARG A 22 5.27 -4.52 -14.93
N PHE A 23 5.61 -3.42 -14.27
CA PHE A 23 4.67 -2.57 -13.54
C PHE A 23 3.70 -1.88 -14.51
N THR A 24 4.19 -1.34 -15.62
CA THR A 24 3.34 -0.72 -16.66
C THR A 24 2.43 -1.73 -17.35
N GLN A 25 2.92 -2.94 -17.65
CA GLN A 25 2.09 -4.03 -18.19
C GLN A 25 1.00 -4.48 -17.21
N ASN A 26 1.32 -4.57 -15.92
CA ASN A 26 0.35 -4.92 -14.87
C ASN A 26 -0.67 -3.79 -14.61
N LEU A 27 -0.25 -2.52 -14.61
CA LEU A 27 -1.17 -1.38 -14.53
C LEU A 27 -2.16 -1.36 -15.71
N LEU A 28 -1.71 -1.76 -16.91
CA LEU A 28 -2.59 -1.90 -18.07
C LEU A 28 -3.63 -3.01 -17.86
N LYS A 29 -3.28 -4.07 -17.15
CA LYS A 29 -4.18 -5.18 -16.78
C LYS A 29 -5.20 -4.76 -15.70
N CYS A 30 -4.78 -4.01 -14.68
CA CYS A 30 -5.67 -3.47 -13.65
C CYS A 30 -6.69 -2.48 -14.21
N LYS A 31 -6.38 -1.77 -15.31
CA LYS A 31 -7.30 -0.81 -15.96
C LYS A 31 -8.58 -1.46 -16.54
N VAL A 32 -8.58 -2.77 -16.74
CA VAL A 32 -9.74 -3.52 -17.26
C VAL A 32 -10.69 -3.96 -16.14
N SER A 33 -10.20 -4.06 -14.89
CA SER A 33 -11.03 -4.25 -13.70
C SER A 33 -11.49 -2.89 -13.16
N LYS A 34 -12.78 -2.70 -12.95
CA LYS A 34 -13.32 -1.48 -12.28
C LYS A 34 -13.32 -1.60 -10.75
N GLU A 35 -13.01 -2.78 -10.24
CA GLU A 35 -12.94 -3.07 -8.81
C GLU A 35 -11.49 -3.37 -8.47
N GLU A 36 -10.87 -2.46 -7.72
CA GLU A 36 -9.56 -2.69 -7.12
C GLU A 36 -9.74 -3.79 -6.06
N ASN A 37 -9.16 -4.97 -6.29
CA ASN A 37 -9.32 -6.12 -5.40
C ASN A 37 -7.97 -6.47 -4.73
N TYR A 38 -8.01 -6.99 -3.50
CA TYR A 38 -6.86 -7.54 -2.78
C TYR A 38 -6.01 -8.50 -3.63
N ASN A 39 -6.65 -9.32 -4.47
CA ASN A 39 -5.96 -10.25 -5.37
C ASN A 39 -5.02 -9.54 -6.37
N ASP A 40 -5.39 -8.34 -6.83
CA ASP A 40 -4.57 -7.56 -7.75
C ASP A 40 -3.31 -7.06 -7.05
N LEU A 41 -3.42 -6.66 -5.77
CA LEU A 41 -2.30 -6.21 -4.96
C LEU A 41 -1.30 -7.33 -4.66
N SER A 42 -1.80 -8.53 -4.29
CA SER A 42 -0.92 -9.69 -4.08
C SER A 42 -0.12 -10.01 -5.34
N MET A 43 -0.79 -10.03 -6.50
CA MET A 43 -0.15 -10.28 -7.78
C MET A 43 0.91 -9.22 -8.12
N ILE A 44 0.68 -7.95 -7.79
CA ILE A 44 1.69 -6.88 -7.98
C ILE A 44 2.90 -7.11 -7.07
N LEU A 45 2.68 -7.38 -5.78
CA LEU A 45 3.74 -7.59 -4.79
C LEU A 45 4.63 -8.79 -5.12
N GLU A 46 4.03 -9.90 -5.58
CA GLU A 46 4.76 -11.08 -6.07
C GLU A 46 5.59 -10.75 -7.31
N ASN A 47 5.02 -10.01 -8.27
CA ASN A 47 5.70 -9.67 -9.52
C ASN A 47 6.90 -8.74 -9.33
N ILE A 48 6.85 -7.86 -8.34
CA ILE A 48 8.00 -7.01 -7.97
C ILE A 48 8.97 -7.71 -7.02
N ASN A 49 8.71 -8.99 -6.69
CA ASN A 49 9.47 -9.79 -5.75
C ASN A 49 9.73 -9.06 -4.43
N TYR A 50 8.66 -8.53 -3.85
CA TYR A 50 8.75 -7.64 -2.68
C TYR A 50 9.53 -8.27 -1.52
N GLN A 51 9.39 -9.59 -1.30
CA GLN A 51 10.07 -10.32 -0.23
C GLN A 51 11.60 -10.28 -0.34
N GLU A 52 12.14 -10.27 -1.55
CA GLU A 52 13.59 -10.17 -1.76
C GLU A 52 14.08 -8.73 -1.77
N ASN A 53 13.25 -7.82 -2.29
CA ASN A 53 13.65 -6.44 -2.54
C ASN A 53 13.44 -5.51 -1.35
N CYS A 54 12.50 -5.82 -0.44
CA CYS A 54 12.19 -5.06 0.78
C CYS A 54 12.06 -3.54 0.55
N TRP A 55 11.49 -3.14 -0.60
CA TRP A 55 11.34 -1.73 -0.94
C TRP A 55 10.31 -1.03 -0.05
N MET A 56 10.45 0.28 0.11
CA MET A 56 9.39 1.04 0.78
C MET A 56 8.16 1.14 -0.12
N VAL A 57 7.00 0.73 0.40
CA VAL A 57 5.71 0.90 -0.28
C VAL A 57 5.18 2.30 0.03
N CYS A 58 4.92 3.09 -1.01
CA CYS A 58 4.19 4.33 -0.93
C CYS A 58 2.89 4.17 -1.72
N GLY A 59 1.76 4.48 -1.09
CA GLY A 59 0.45 4.38 -1.68
C GLY A 59 -0.49 5.39 -1.04
N ASP A 60 -1.63 5.63 -1.68
CA ASP A 60 -2.70 6.34 -1.02
C ASP A 60 -3.23 5.53 0.17
N PHE A 61 -4.06 6.19 0.95
CA PHE A 61 -4.63 5.59 2.14
C PHE A 61 -5.51 4.37 1.84
N LYS A 62 -6.19 4.34 0.69
CA LYS A 62 -7.02 3.20 0.28
C LYS A 62 -6.15 1.96 0.07
N MET A 63 -5.04 2.10 -0.65
CA MET A 63 -4.07 1.02 -0.87
C MET A 63 -3.48 0.50 0.44
N LEU A 64 -3.10 1.39 1.36
CA LEU A 64 -2.59 1.00 2.67
C LEU A 64 -3.63 0.23 3.49
N THR A 65 -4.89 0.68 3.49
CA THR A 65 -5.97 -0.03 4.18
C THR A 65 -6.22 -1.43 3.61
N MET A 66 -6.15 -1.60 2.29
CA MET A 66 -6.29 -2.92 1.64
C MET A 66 -5.12 -3.85 1.99
N LEU A 67 -3.88 -3.34 1.97
CA LEU A 67 -2.68 -4.11 2.33
C LEU A 67 -2.69 -4.58 3.79
N LEU A 68 -3.26 -3.77 4.68
CA LEU A 68 -3.37 -4.09 6.09
C LEU A 68 -4.63 -4.92 6.44
N GLY A 69 -5.38 -5.37 5.42
CA GLY A 69 -6.57 -6.22 5.61
C GLY A 69 -7.75 -5.49 6.25
N GLN A 70 -7.80 -4.17 6.16
CA GLN A 70 -8.88 -3.38 6.72
C GLN A 70 -10.10 -3.40 5.79
N GLN A 71 -11.29 -3.48 6.38
CA GLN A 71 -12.54 -3.65 5.63
C GLN A 71 -12.81 -2.47 4.69
N GLU A 72 -13.25 -2.78 3.47
CA GLU A 72 -13.70 -1.78 2.51
C GLU A 72 -15.03 -1.14 2.95
N GLY A 73 -15.17 0.17 2.71
CA GLY A 73 -16.40 0.92 2.98
C GLY A 73 -16.25 2.04 4.01
N TYR A 74 -17.39 2.53 4.52
CA TYR A 74 -17.44 3.65 5.49
C TYR A 74 -17.15 3.16 6.92
N THR A 75 -15.93 2.69 7.13
CA THR A 75 -15.44 2.20 8.43
C THR A 75 -15.31 3.36 9.41
N LYS A 76 -15.66 3.11 10.68
CA LYS A 76 -15.63 4.12 11.74
C LYS A 76 -14.23 4.64 11.98
N TYR A 77 -13.25 3.74 12.00
CA TYR A 77 -11.86 4.07 12.25
C TYR A 77 -10.99 3.66 11.05
N PRO A 78 -10.99 4.44 9.97
CA PRO A 78 -10.31 4.06 8.75
C PRO A 78 -8.78 4.19 8.88
N CYS A 79 -8.26 4.98 9.82
CA CYS A 79 -6.83 5.23 9.98
C CYS A 79 -6.09 4.06 10.65
N PHE A 80 -4.96 3.66 10.05
CA PHE A 80 -4.10 2.59 10.57
C PHE A 80 -3.15 3.07 11.68
N LEU A 81 -2.91 4.39 11.80
CA LEU A 81 -2.03 4.97 12.83
C LEU A 81 -2.78 5.39 14.09
N CYS A 82 -4.04 5.81 13.96
CA CYS A 82 -4.82 6.35 15.06
C CYS A 82 -6.31 6.01 14.94
N LEU A 83 -7.02 6.16 16.05
CA LEU A 83 -8.47 5.94 16.16
C LEU A 83 -9.25 7.18 15.69
N TRP A 84 -8.88 7.73 14.53
CA TRP A 84 -9.61 8.84 13.91
C TRP A 84 -11.02 8.38 13.53
N ASP A 85 -12.04 8.97 14.15
CA ASP A 85 -13.44 8.61 13.90
C ASP A 85 -13.97 9.36 12.66
N SER A 86 -14.11 8.65 11.54
CA SER A 86 -14.63 9.20 10.29
C SER A 86 -16.10 9.64 10.39
N ARG A 87 -16.83 9.15 11.39
CA ARG A 87 -18.25 9.43 11.60
C ARG A 87 -18.47 10.66 12.50
N ALA A 88 -17.46 11.08 13.28
CA ALA A 88 -17.52 12.23 14.19
C ALA A 88 -17.30 13.59 13.49
N ARG A 89 -18.21 13.95 12.56
CA ARG A 89 -18.11 15.16 11.73
C ARG A 89 -18.02 16.48 12.52
N ASP A 90 -18.61 16.50 13.70
CA ASP A 90 -18.58 17.61 14.66
C ASP A 90 -17.18 17.83 15.28
N LEU A 91 -16.38 16.76 15.35
CA LEU A 91 -15.04 16.79 15.94
C LEU A 91 -13.92 16.94 14.90
N HIS A 92 -14.18 16.70 13.61
CA HIS A 92 -13.15 16.64 12.55
C HIS A 92 -12.22 17.85 12.48
N TRP A 93 -12.72 19.04 12.76
CA TRP A 93 -11.93 20.28 12.67
C TRP A 93 -11.48 20.82 14.03
N ASN A 94 -12.01 20.26 15.12
CA ASN A 94 -11.74 20.70 16.49
C ASN A 94 -10.75 19.78 17.21
N LYS A 95 -10.74 18.50 16.83
CA LYS A 95 -9.92 17.45 17.44
C LYS A 95 -8.80 17.03 16.49
N SER A 96 -7.57 17.35 16.88
CA SER A 96 -6.35 16.96 16.16
C SER A 96 -5.64 15.76 16.78
N ASP A 97 -5.85 15.50 18.08
CA ASP A 97 -5.23 14.43 18.84
C ASP A 97 -6.15 13.20 18.96
N TRP A 98 -5.97 12.24 18.07
CA TRP A 98 -6.66 10.96 18.12
C TRP A 98 -5.76 9.91 18.76
N SER A 99 -6.32 9.08 19.64
CA SER A 99 -5.57 8.01 20.32
C SER A 99 -4.85 7.13 19.30
N LEU A 100 -3.60 6.78 19.60
CA LEU A 100 -2.82 5.89 18.75
C LEU A 100 -3.51 4.53 18.63
N ARG A 101 -3.46 3.96 17.43
CA ARG A 101 -3.90 2.60 17.21
C ARG A 101 -2.81 1.65 17.67
N GLY A 102 -3.20 0.60 18.40
CA GLY A 102 -2.33 -0.51 18.75
C GLY A 102 -2.12 -1.45 17.55
N ALA A 103 -2.71 -2.63 17.61
CA ALA A 103 -2.72 -3.58 16.50
C ALA A 103 -4.02 -3.45 15.68
N LEU A 104 -3.96 -3.69 14.38
CA LEU A 104 -5.14 -3.86 13.55
C LEU A 104 -5.72 -5.26 13.81
N THR A 105 -6.66 -5.35 14.74
CA THR A 105 -7.39 -6.60 14.99
C THR A 105 -8.64 -6.64 14.11
N THR A 106 -8.84 -7.76 13.40
CA THR A 106 -9.97 -8.00 12.47
C THR A 106 -11.36 -7.82 13.12
N GLU A 107 -11.44 -7.80 14.45
CA GLU A 107 -12.69 -7.63 15.22
C GLU A 107 -13.16 -6.17 15.31
N GLU A 108 -12.27 -5.18 15.21
CA GLU A 108 -12.62 -3.75 15.34
C GLU A 108 -13.28 -3.18 14.08
N THR A 109 -13.24 -3.91 12.97
CA THR A 109 -13.87 -3.53 11.69
C THR A 109 -15.39 -3.71 11.67
N MET A 110 -15.96 -4.40 12.67
CA MET A 110 -17.39 -4.76 12.75
C MET A 110 -18.25 -3.79 13.61
N LEU A 111 -17.68 -2.73 14.19
CA LEU A 111 -18.37 -1.71 15.02
C LEU A 111 -18.25 -0.30 14.40
#